data_AF-A0A6J8ALT6-F1
#
_entry.id   AF-A0A6J8ALT6-F1
#
_cell.length_a   1.000
_cell.length_b   1.000
_cell.length_c   1.000
_cell.angle_alpha   90.00
_cell.angle_beta   90.00
_cell.angle_gamma   90.00
#
_symmetry.space_group_name_H-M   'P 1'
#
loop_
_entity.id
_entity.type
_entity.pdbx_description
1 polymer ?
#
loop_
_entity_poly.entity_id
_entity_poly.type
_entity_poly.pdbx_seq_one_letter_code
_entity_poly.pdbx_strand_id
1 'polypeptide(L)'
;MDNTDNAFEEFSTIGKLKDFLSARGLQCMGNKQQLVSRCFVAWESNIPLRYSEQEQLSKLKTEYDNRLQEANIDDPRSLKDDDWSSDVKEWPKIDLGKIYSFILSKKEQDMDFIGHYKTQKAYSYYQSGIVDTVFCATLNGSQIIKSHVTPSQSVRNEPHDVWLTVNNENEIQVSWCSCIAGLAQTCNHVIAVLYKIQFATNMGYNDPSCTSVPCGWNTSTKKNVQPCRLSDLNLRRDNRSKISGTCNNNFNEHLC
;
A
#
# COMPACT_ATOMS: atom_id res chain seq x y z
N MET A 1 -18.75 0.20 -43.32
CA MET A 1 -17.43 -0.33 -43.71
C MET A 1 -16.45 0.75 -43.33
N ASP A 2 -16.06 0.76 -42.05
CA ASP A 2 -15.11 1.75 -41.54
C ASP A 2 -13.69 1.20 -41.66
N ASN A 3 -12.84 2.11 -42.12
CA ASN A 3 -11.50 1.95 -42.61
C ASN A 3 -10.56 1.36 -41.54
N THR A 4 -10.36 0.04 -41.56
CA THR A 4 -9.44 -0.69 -40.66
C THR A 4 -8.01 -0.81 -41.20
N ASP A 5 -7.76 -0.32 -42.41
CA ASP A 5 -6.46 -0.49 -43.09
C ASP A 5 -5.41 0.59 -42.76
N ASN A 6 -5.73 1.59 -41.92
CA ASN A 6 -4.86 2.75 -41.74
C ASN A 6 -4.25 2.94 -40.32
N ALA A 7 -4.41 2.00 -39.40
CA ALA A 7 -3.78 2.10 -38.07
C ALA A 7 -2.28 1.74 -38.08
N PHE A 8 -1.76 1.14 -39.16
CA PHE A 8 -0.40 0.64 -39.24
C PHE A 8 0.56 1.46 -40.12
N GLU A 9 0.07 2.45 -40.88
CA GLU A 9 0.95 3.38 -41.60
C GLU A 9 1.74 4.30 -40.65
N GLU A 10 1.28 4.47 -39.40
CA GLU A 10 2.01 5.24 -38.39
C GLU A 10 3.35 4.59 -37.98
N PHE A 11 3.50 3.27 -38.13
CA PHE A 11 4.70 2.50 -37.72
C PHE A 11 5.68 2.21 -38.86
N SER A 12 5.91 3.19 -39.74
CA SER A 12 6.77 2.99 -40.92
C SER A 12 8.23 2.67 -40.57
N THR A 13 8.73 3.11 -39.42
CA THR A 13 10.14 2.98 -39.01
C THR A 13 10.35 2.16 -37.74
N ILE A 14 11.51 1.50 -37.64
CA ILE A 14 11.95 0.77 -36.45
C ILE A 14 12.02 1.69 -35.21
N GLY A 15 12.33 2.97 -35.39
CA GLY A 15 12.35 3.97 -34.32
C GLY A 15 10.99 4.11 -33.65
N LYS A 16 9.94 4.38 -34.43
CA LYS A 16 8.57 4.53 -33.91
C LYS A 16 8.04 3.28 -33.22
N LEU A 17 8.38 2.10 -33.72
CA LEU A 17 8.04 0.82 -33.06
C LEU A 17 8.70 0.71 -31.68
N LYS A 18 9.98 1.08 -31.58
CA LYS A 18 10.70 1.08 -30.30
C LYS A 18 10.14 2.13 -29.35
N ASP A 19 9.81 3.33 -29.84
CA ASP A 19 9.22 4.40 -29.02
C ASP A 19 7.87 3.97 -28.43
N PHE A 20 7.00 3.34 -29.23
CA PHE A 20 5.71 2.84 -28.76
C PHE A 20 5.82 1.74 -27.69
N LEU A 21 6.78 0.83 -27.84
CA LEU A 21 7.06 -0.23 -26.87
C LEU A 21 7.71 0.33 -25.61
N SER A 22 8.69 1.22 -25.76
CA SER A 22 9.41 1.86 -24.66
C SER A 22 8.47 2.67 -23.79
N ALA A 23 7.58 3.46 -24.40
CA ALA A 23 6.56 4.22 -23.71
C ALA A 23 5.56 3.34 -22.94
N ARG A 24 5.56 2.02 -23.13
CA ARG A 24 4.73 1.03 -22.40
C ARG A 24 5.56 0.09 -21.53
N GLY A 25 6.86 0.34 -21.40
CA GLY A 25 7.78 -0.50 -20.64
C GLY A 25 8.02 -1.90 -21.23
N LEU A 26 7.80 -2.07 -22.54
CA LEU A 26 7.94 -3.34 -23.25
C LEU A 26 9.32 -3.49 -23.91
N GLN A 27 9.71 -4.74 -24.18
CA GLN A 27 11.03 -5.05 -24.73
C GLN A 27 11.20 -4.51 -26.16
N CYS A 28 12.21 -3.65 -26.34
CA CYS A 28 12.52 -2.96 -27.60
C CYS A 28 13.62 -3.62 -28.45
N MET A 29 14.12 -4.81 -28.07
CA MET A 29 15.15 -5.55 -28.81
C MET A 29 14.54 -6.54 -29.81
N GLY A 30 15.12 -6.64 -31.01
CA GLY A 30 14.73 -7.60 -32.04
C GLY A 30 14.69 -7.03 -33.45
N ASN A 31 14.32 -7.85 -34.42
CA ASN A 31 14.11 -7.45 -35.81
C ASN A 31 12.75 -6.74 -35.99
N LYS A 32 12.52 -6.12 -37.16
CA LYS A 32 11.30 -5.33 -37.43
C LYS A 32 10.01 -6.13 -37.19
N GLN A 33 9.96 -7.39 -37.63
CA GLN A 33 8.78 -8.25 -37.47
C GLN A 33 8.46 -8.51 -36.00
N GLN A 34 9.48 -8.84 -35.19
CA GLN A 34 9.31 -9.04 -33.75
C GLN A 34 8.79 -7.80 -33.03
N LEU A 35 9.27 -6.61 -33.42
CA LEU A 35 8.79 -5.34 -32.86
C LEU A 35 7.34 -5.07 -33.26
N VAL A 36 6.97 -5.29 -34.53
CA VAL A 36 5.60 -5.16 -35.02
C VAL A 36 4.65 -6.08 -34.26
N SER A 37 5.00 -7.36 -34.08
CA SER A 37 4.16 -8.31 -33.34
C SER A 37 3.92 -7.86 -31.89
N ARG A 38 4.95 -7.33 -31.21
CA ARG A 38 4.79 -6.80 -29.85
C ARG A 38 3.93 -5.55 -29.82
N CYS A 39 4.10 -4.63 -30.78
CA CYS A 39 3.25 -3.44 -30.88
C CYS A 39 1.79 -3.82 -31.09
N PHE A 40 1.53 -4.79 -31.98
CA PHE A 40 0.19 -5.29 -32.25
C PHE A 40 -0.46 -5.88 -31.00
N VAL A 41 0.23 -6.80 -30.31
CA VAL A 41 -0.26 -7.40 -29.06
C VAL A 41 -0.52 -6.31 -28.02
N ALA A 42 0.39 -5.34 -27.89
CA ALA A 42 0.24 -4.25 -26.93
C ALA A 42 -0.92 -3.30 -27.26
N TRP A 43 -1.20 -3.09 -28.53
CA TRP A 43 -2.33 -2.29 -28.99
C TRP A 43 -3.66 -3.00 -28.78
N GLU A 44 -3.78 -4.26 -29.23
CA GLU A 44 -4.96 -5.12 -29.02
C GLU A 44 -5.29 -5.29 -27.53
N SER A 45 -4.24 -5.44 -26.70
CA SER A 45 -4.40 -5.59 -25.25
C SER A 45 -4.58 -4.25 -24.52
N ASN A 46 -4.63 -3.13 -25.25
CA ASN A 46 -4.72 -1.77 -24.73
C ASN A 46 -3.74 -1.49 -23.59
N ILE A 47 -2.47 -1.90 -23.77
CA ILE A 47 -1.44 -1.74 -22.74
C ILE A 47 -1.21 -0.25 -22.48
N PRO A 48 -1.36 0.22 -21.23
CA PRO A 48 -1.26 1.63 -20.91
C PRO A 48 0.18 2.14 -21.04
N LEU A 49 0.31 3.44 -21.32
CA LEU A 49 1.60 4.12 -21.27
C LEU A 49 2.17 4.04 -19.85
N ARG A 50 3.46 3.76 -19.77
CA ARG A 50 4.26 3.87 -18.56
C ARG A 50 4.67 5.33 -18.42
N TYR A 51 4.05 6.02 -17.47
CA TYR A 51 4.46 7.36 -17.09
C TYR A 51 5.95 7.38 -16.76
N SER A 52 6.64 8.42 -17.23
CA SER A 52 7.99 8.73 -16.77
C SER A 52 8.00 8.94 -15.26
N GLU A 53 9.15 8.78 -14.62
CA GLU A 53 9.29 8.99 -13.17
C GLU A 53 8.82 10.39 -12.75
N GLN A 54 9.11 11.41 -13.57
CA GLN A 54 8.66 12.79 -13.34
C GLN A 54 7.14 12.94 -13.38
N GLU A 55 6.47 12.27 -14.33
CA GLU A 55 5.00 12.27 -14.41
C GLU A 55 4.35 11.47 -13.28
N GLN A 56 5.00 10.40 -12.81
CA GLN A 56 4.54 9.65 -11.65
C GLN A 56 4.60 10.50 -10.38
N LEU A 57 5.71 11.23 -10.19
CA LEU A 57 5.88 12.15 -9.08
C LEU A 57 4.91 13.33 -9.14
N SER A 58 4.69 13.91 -10.34
CA SER A 58 3.72 15.00 -10.49
C SER A 58 2.30 14.55 -10.17
N LYS A 59 1.90 13.36 -10.62
CA LYS A 59 0.62 12.74 -10.26
C LYS A 59 0.48 12.48 -8.78
N LEU A 60 1.52 11.93 -8.13
CA LEU A 60 1.52 11.69 -6.69
C LEU A 60 1.37 12.99 -5.90
N LYS A 61 2.00 14.08 -6.36
CA LYS A 61 1.89 15.41 -5.75
C LYS A 61 0.48 15.98 -5.91
N THR A 62 -0.06 15.99 -7.14
CA THR A 62 -1.44 16.44 -7.38
C THR A 62 -2.44 15.64 -6.55
N GLU A 63 -2.23 14.33 -6.47
CA GLU A 63 -3.09 13.46 -5.68
C GLU A 63 -2.98 13.75 -4.18
N TYR A 64 -1.78 14.02 -3.66
CA TYR A 64 -1.59 14.44 -2.27
C TYR A 64 -2.45 15.67 -1.95
N ASP A 65 -2.35 16.70 -2.77
CA ASP A 65 -3.09 17.96 -2.59
C ASP A 65 -4.62 17.73 -2.66
N ASN A 66 -5.08 16.90 -3.60
CA ASN A 66 -6.48 16.50 -3.70
C ASN A 66 -6.98 15.78 -2.43
N ARG A 67 -6.15 14.91 -1.84
CA ARG A 67 -6.53 14.17 -0.61
C ARG A 67 -6.58 15.08 0.61
N LEU A 68 -5.71 16.08 0.70
CA LEU A 68 -5.81 17.10 1.76
C LEU A 68 -7.13 17.86 1.66
N GLN A 69 -7.52 18.25 0.44
CA GLN A 69 -8.80 18.92 0.17
C GLN A 69 -10.00 18.01 0.48
N GLU A 70 -9.99 16.74 0.05
CA GLU A 70 -11.06 15.76 0.35
C GLU A 70 -11.23 15.56 1.86
N ALA A 71 -10.12 15.51 2.61
CA ALA A 71 -10.13 15.33 4.05
C ALA A 71 -10.42 16.62 4.84
N ASN A 72 -10.36 17.79 4.20
CA ASN A 72 -10.50 19.10 4.83
C ASN A 72 -9.55 19.30 6.03
N ILE A 73 -8.28 18.92 5.85
CA ILE A 73 -7.21 19.02 6.85
C ILE A 73 -6.08 19.90 6.34
N ASP A 74 -5.34 20.49 7.27
CA ASP A 74 -4.02 21.05 6.97
C ASP A 74 -3.03 19.90 6.68
N ASP A 75 -1.95 20.23 5.97
CA ASP A 75 -0.92 19.25 5.60
C ASP A 75 -0.34 18.57 6.86
N PRO A 76 -0.49 17.24 7.04
CA PRO A 76 0.07 16.52 8.19
C PRO A 76 1.59 16.70 8.32
N ARG A 77 2.30 17.02 7.24
CA ARG A 77 3.75 17.29 7.25
C ARG A 77 4.11 18.62 7.91
N SER A 78 3.14 19.51 8.10
CA SER A 78 3.34 20.80 8.77
C SER A 78 3.29 20.72 10.30
N LEU A 79 2.74 19.62 10.86
CA LEU A 79 2.73 19.38 12.29
C LEU A 79 4.14 19.18 12.84
N LYS A 80 4.39 19.67 14.04
CA LYS A 80 5.68 19.44 14.73
C LYS A 80 5.70 18.02 15.28
N ASP A 81 6.90 17.48 15.47
CA ASP A 81 7.06 16.13 16.00
C ASP A 81 6.41 15.95 17.39
N ASP A 82 6.41 17.00 18.22
CA ASP A 82 5.77 17.00 19.54
C ASP A 82 4.23 16.92 19.49
N ASP A 83 3.62 17.25 18.34
CA ASP A 83 2.17 17.14 18.14
C ASP A 83 1.73 15.70 17.82
N TRP A 84 2.69 14.80 17.58
CA TRP A 84 2.45 13.40 17.27
C TRP A 84 2.61 12.51 18.50
N SER A 85 1.55 11.79 18.85
CA SER A 85 1.62 10.71 19.83
C SER A 85 1.91 9.37 19.15
N SER A 86 2.70 8.54 19.82
CA SER A 86 2.90 7.13 19.46
C SER A 86 2.21 6.19 20.45
N ASP A 87 1.42 6.72 21.39
CA ASP A 87 0.69 5.89 22.35
C ASP A 87 -0.46 5.14 21.66
N VAL A 88 -0.42 3.82 21.72
CA VAL A 88 -1.44 2.92 21.16
C VAL A 88 -2.81 3.18 21.78
N LYS A 89 -2.87 3.70 23.01
CA LYS A 89 -4.13 4.08 23.68
C LYS A 89 -4.89 5.17 22.95
N GLU A 90 -4.16 6.06 22.28
CA GLU A 90 -4.76 7.18 21.55
C GLU A 90 -5.25 6.76 20.17
N TRP A 91 -4.90 5.57 19.68
CA TRP A 91 -5.29 5.13 18.34
C TRP A 91 -6.81 4.95 18.19
N PRO A 92 -7.34 5.14 16.97
CA PRO A 92 -8.75 4.90 16.69
C PRO A 92 -9.08 3.42 16.84
N LYS A 93 -10.29 3.14 17.32
CA LYS A 93 -10.81 1.79 17.45
C LYS A 93 -11.41 1.35 16.12
N ILE A 94 -10.56 0.72 15.29
CA ILE A 94 -10.92 0.27 13.95
C ILE A 94 -11.13 -1.25 13.97
N ASP A 95 -12.34 -1.68 13.59
CA ASP A 95 -12.64 -3.09 13.37
C ASP A 95 -12.48 -3.49 11.90
N LEU A 96 -12.63 -4.79 11.62
CA LEU A 96 -12.58 -5.32 10.27
C LEU A 96 -13.65 -4.76 9.34
N GLY A 97 -14.87 -4.61 9.85
CA GLY A 97 -16.00 -4.10 9.08
C GLY A 97 -15.67 -2.71 8.54
N LYS A 98 -15.08 -1.83 9.35
CA LYS A 98 -14.67 -0.49 8.93
C LYS A 98 -13.58 -0.51 7.86
N ILE A 99 -12.61 -1.41 7.96
CA ILE A 99 -11.58 -1.60 6.91
C ILE A 99 -12.24 -2.05 5.59
N TYR A 100 -13.15 -3.02 5.65
CA TYR A 100 -13.84 -3.50 4.44
C TYR A 100 -14.73 -2.44 3.84
N SER A 101 -15.51 -1.72 4.65
CA SER A 101 -16.35 -0.60 4.21
C SER A 101 -15.51 0.47 3.49
N PHE A 102 -14.33 0.79 4.01
CA PHE A 102 -13.41 1.73 3.37
C PHE A 102 -12.86 1.20 2.03
N ILE A 103 -12.48 -0.08 1.97
CA ILE A 103 -12.00 -0.68 0.72
C ILE A 103 -13.10 -0.67 -0.35
N LEU A 104 -14.33 -0.96 0.03
CA LEU A 104 -15.49 -1.00 -0.86
C LEU A 104 -15.92 0.39 -1.31
N SER A 105 -15.85 1.41 -0.43
CA SER A 105 -16.25 2.78 -0.79
C SER A 105 -15.32 3.43 -1.82
N LYS A 106 -14.05 3.00 -1.91
CA LYS A 106 -13.06 3.57 -2.84
C LYS A 106 -12.85 2.75 -4.13
N LYS A 107 -13.60 1.65 -4.34
CA LYS A 107 -13.43 0.78 -5.51
C LYS A 107 -14.74 0.54 -6.25
N GLU A 108 -14.78 0.97 -7.51
CA GLU A 108 -15.91 0.74 -8.43
C GLU A 108 -15.92 -0.63 -9.13
N GLN A 109 -15.01 -1.57 -8.80
CA GLN A 109 -14.95 -2.88 -9.48
C GLN A 109 -14.69 -4.07 -8.54
N ASP A 110 -15.42 -5.15 -8.87
CA ASP A 110 -15.47 -6.55 -8.44
C ASP A 110 -15.05 -6.91 -7.00
N MET A 111 -16.05 -7.18 -6.15
CA MET A 111 -15.91 -7.38 -4.70
C MET A 111 -15.15 -8.66 -4.33
N ASP A 112 -15.30 -9.74 -5.10
CA ASP A 112 -14.86 -11.08 -4.68
C ASP A 112 -13.34 -11.27 -4.82
N PHE A 113 -12.74 -10.74 -5.89
CA PHE A 113 -11.30 -10.87 -6.13
C PHE A 113 -10.47 -10.00 -5.17
N ILE A 114 -11.01 -8.87 -4.74
CA ILE A 114 -10.28 -7.85 -4.00
C ILE A 114 -10.28 -8.15 -2.50
N GLY A 115 -11.41 -8.58 -1.94
CA GLY A 115 -11.55 -8.85 -0.50
C GLY A 115 -10.53 -9.88 -0.03
N HIS A 116 -10.42 -11.04 -0.69
CA HIS A 116 -9.50 -12.09 -0.26
C HIS A 116 -8.02 -11.79 -0.58
N TYR A 117 -7.72 -11.29 -1.79
CA TYR A 117 -6.34 -11.10 -2.24
C TYR A 117 -5.66 -9.89 -1.58
N LYS A 118 -6.36 -8.73 -1.49
CA LYS A 118 -5.78 -7.55 -0.82
C LYS A 118 -5.63 -7.79 0.67
N THR A 119 -6.62 -8.42 1.32
CA THR A 119 -6.52 -8.78 2.74
C THR A 119 -5.34 -9.69 2.99
N GLN A 120 -5.15 -10.77 2.23
CA GLN A 120 -4.07 -11.71 2.51
C GLN A 120 -2.69 -11.08 2.34
N LYS A 121 -2.49 -10.30 1.28
CA LYS A 121 -1.20 -9.65 0.99
C LYS A 121 -0.90 -8.47 1.91
N ALA A 122 -1.89 -7.64 2.24
CA ALA A 122 -1.69 -6.56 3.20
C ALA A 122 -1.51 -7.09 4.63
N TYR A 123 -2.22 -8.17 4.98
CA TYR A 123 -2.04 -8.85 6.26
C TYR A 123 -0.63 -9.44 6.40
N SER A 124 -0.07 -10.04 5.34
CA SER A 124 1.30 -10.54 5.38
C SER A 124 2.33 -9.41 5.53
N TYR A 125 2.05 -8.20 5.05
CA TYR A 125 2.93 -7.04 5.27
C TYR A 125 2.95 -6.64 6.75
N TYR A 126 1.78 -6.54 7.36
CA TYR A 126 1.66 -6.35 8.80
C TYR A 126 2.39 -7.46 9.59
N GLN A 127 2.13 -8.74 9.28
CA GLN A 127 2.74 -9.88 9.99
C GLN A 127 4.25 -10.04 9.72
N SER A 128 4.74 -9.48 8.62
CA SER A 128 6.18 -9.41 8.32
C SER A 128 6.86 -8.27 9.09
N GLY A 129 6.08 -7.37 9.68
CA GLY A 129 6.51 -6.24 10.50
C GLY A 129 7.26 -5.18 9.71
N ILE A 130 6.83 -4.97 8.45
CA ILE A 130 7.34 -3.92 7.57
C ILE A 130 6.60 -2.58 7.74
N VAL A 131 5.58 -2.53 8.61
CA VAL A 131 4.91 -1.30 9.05
C VAL A 131 5.65 -0.74 10.25
N ASP A 132 6.21 0.45 10.10
CA ASP A 132 6.98 1.16 11.13
C ASP A 132 6.06 1.64 12.26
N THR A 133 6.60 2.44 13.18
CA THR A 133 5.83 3.12 14.22
C THR A 133 4.66 3.89 13.60
N VAL A 134 3.50 3.75 14.21
CA VAL A 134 2.27 4.43 13.84
C VAL A 134 2.09 5.58 14.81
N PHE A 135 1.91 6.78 14.26
CA PHE A 135 1.71 8.00 15.03
C PHE A 135 0.29 8.51 14.80
N CYS A 136 -0.30 9.10 15.84
CA CYS A 136 -1.60 9.75 15.79
C CYS A 136 -1.49 11.22 16.22
N ALA A 137 -2.30 12.06 15.58
CA ALA A 137 -2.51 13.45 15.94
C ALA A 137 -3.97 13.82 15.68
N THR A 138 -4.43 14.94 16.22
CA THR A 138 -5.77 15.47 15.95
C THR A 138 -5.66 16.78 15.19
N LEU A 139 -6.33 16.86 14.04
CA LEU A 139 -6.33 18.03 13.16
C LEU A 139 -7.77 18.31 12.73
N ASN A 140 -8.23 19.55 12.94
CA ASN A 140 -9.58 19.99 12.60
C ASN A 140 -10.71 19.06 13.11
N GLY A 141 -10.51 18.48 14.30
CA GLY A 141 -11.47 17.55 14.91
C GLY A 141 -11.54 16.15 14.28
N SER A 142 -10.65 15.85 13.32
CA SER A 142 -10.44 14.50 12.79
C SER A 142 -9.12 13.95 13.31
N GLN A 143 -9.06 12.64 13.52
CA GLN A 143 -7.82 11.98 13.88
C GLN A 143 -7.02 11.66 12.63
N ILE A 144 -5.72 11.99 12.64
CA ILE A 144 -4.79 11.67 11.57
C ILE A 144 -3.82 10.62 12.06
N ILE A 145 -3.63 9.59 11.25
CA ILE A 145 -2.65 8.55 11.47
C ILE A 145 -1.57 8.66 10.40
N LYS A 146 -0.30 8.63 10.80
CA LYS A 146 0.84 8.52 9.88
C LYS A 146 1.72 7.33 10.23
N SER A 147 2.35 6.75 9.22
CA SER A 147 3.38 5.72 9.38
C SER A 147 4.26 5.62 8.13
N HIS A 148 5.33 4.85 8.23
CA HIS A 148 6.18 4.47 7.10
C HIS A 148 6.07 2.96 6.86
N VAL A 149 5.99 2.54 5.60
CA VAL A 149 5.88 1.11 5.25
C VAL A 149 6.98 0.71 4.29
N THR A 150 7.82 -0.23 4.71
CA THR A 150 8.94 -0.71 3.91
C THR A 150 8.42 -1.50 2.69
N PRO A 151 8.91 -1.23 1.46
CA PRO A 151 8.46 -1.95 0.26
C PRO A 151 8.82 -3.43 0.33
N SER A 152 7.83 -4.31 0.15
CA SER A 152 8.02 -5.77 0.27
C SER A 152 8.97 -6.39 -0.77
N GLN A 153 9.09 -5.76 -1.95
CA GLN A 153 9.92 -6.24 -3.06
C GLN A 153 11.30 -5.56 -3.11
N SER A 154 11.50 -4.49 -2.32
CA SER A 154 12.80 -3.83 -2.22
C SER A 154 12.98 -3.28 -0.81
N VAL A 155 13.32 -4.18 0.11
CA VAL A 155 13.48 -3.89 1.54
C VAL A 155 14.58 -2.86 1.82
N ARG A 156 15.48 -2.64 0.84
CA ARG A 156 16.56 -1.63 0.91
C ARG A 156 16.16 -0.26 0.38
N ASN A 157 15.01 -0.14 -0.29
CA ASN A 157 14.53 1.15 -0.76
C ASN A 157 13.94 1.97 0.40
N GLU A 158 13.79 3.27 0.17
CA GLU A 158 13.13 4.16 1.10
C GLU A 158 11.69 3.68 1.39
N PRO A 159 11.29 3.65 2.68
CA PRO A 159 9.92 3.36 3.08
C PRO A 159 8.90 4.30 2.44
N HIS A 160 7.71 3.78 2.16
CA HIS A 160 6.61 4.60 1.69
C HIS A 160 5.95 5.34 2.86
N ASP A 161 5.88 6.66 2.76
CA ASP A 161 5.00 7.47 3.59
C ASP A 161 3.54 7.06 3.40
N VAL A 162 2.83 6.94 4.51
CA VAL A 162 1.40 6.67 4.58
C VAL A 162 0.77 7.62 5.59
N TRP A 163 -0.37 8.20 5.21
CA TRP A 163 -1.27 8.84 6.17
C TRP A 163 -2.73 8.51 5.87
N LEU A 164 -3.57 8.59 6.89
CA LEU A 164 -5.01 8.41 6.77
C LEU A 164 -5.75 9.24 7.81
N THR A 165 -6.98 9.61 7.51
CA THR A 165 -7.88 10.30 8.43
C THR A 165 -8.99 9.40 8.90
N VAL A 166 -9.35 9.58 10.16
CA VAL A 166 -10.40 8.84 10.86
C VAL A 166 -11.31 9.85 11.54
N ASN A 167 -12.62 9.73 11.32
CA ASN A 167 -13.60 10.60 11.97
C ASN A 167 -13.82 10.18 13.43
N ASN A 168 -14.64 10.95 14.15
CA ASN A 168 -14.97 10.68 15.56
C ASN A 168 -15.73 9.36 15.78
N GLU A 169 -16.33 8.79 14.75
CA GLU A 169 -17.02 7.49 14.76
C GLU A 169 -16.05 6.32 14.46
N ASN A 170 -14.75 6.61 14.38
CA ASN A 170 -13.67 5.70 13.99
C ASN A 170 -13.80 5.15 12.56
N GLU A 171 -14.50 5.86 11.67
CA GLU A 171 -14.59 5.53 10.26
C GLU A 171 -13.46 6.17 9.46
N ILE A 172 -12.85 5.38 8.58
CA ILE A 172 -11.74 5.81 7.73
C ILE A 172 -12.31 6.64 6.58
N GLN A 173 -11.89 7.90 6.47
CA GLN A 173 -12.43 8.84 5.48
C GLN A 173 -11.57 8.90 4.22
N VAL A 174 -10.29 9.21 4.41
CA VAL A 174 -9.32 9.45 3.33
C VAL A 174 -7.99 8.81 3.71
N SER A 175 -7.25 8.32 2.72
CA SER A 175 -5.87 7.89 2.93
C SER A 175 -5.00 8.19 1.72
N TRP A 176 -3.71 8.27 1.96
CA TRP A 176 -2.72 8.48 0.93
C TRP A 176 -1.47 7.65 1.21
N CYS A 177 -0.77 7.28 0.14
CA CYS A 177 0.52 6.62 0.22
C CYS A 177 1.40 7.10 -0.93
N SER A 178 2.69 7.29 -0.65
CA SER A 178 3.71 7.67 -1.65
C SER A 178 3.99 6.60 -2.71
N CYS A 179 3.44 5.39 -2.59
CA CYS A 179 3.59 4.36 -3.61
C CYS A 179 2.72 4.66 -4.84
N ILE A 180 3.13 4.16 -6.02
CA ILE A 180 2.38 4.35 -7.28
C ILE A 180 0.95 3.79 -7.18
N ALA A 181 0.74 2.73 -6.41
CA ALA A 181 -0.59 2.15 -6.17
C ALA A 181 -1.43 2.94 -5.16
N GLY A 182 -0.85 3.96 -4.50
CA GLY A 182 -1.47 4.82 -3.49
C GLY A 182 -2.58 5.72 -4.05
N LEU A 183 -2.62 5.91 -5.37
CA LEU A 183 -3.67 6.66 -6.08
C LEU A 183 -5.09 6.14 -5.78
N ALA A 184 -5.23 4.84 -5.51
CA ALA A 184 -6.52 4.22 -5.21
C ALA A 184 -6.93 4.31 -3.72
N GLN A 185 -6.14 4.99 -2.87
CA GLN A 185 -6.24 5.06 -1.40
C GLN A 185 -6.06 3.70 -0.69
N THR A 186 -6.43 2.59 -1.30
CA THR A 186 -6.50 1.25 -0.70
C THR A 186 -5.30 0.37 -1.07
N CYS A 187 -4.12 0.97 -1.25
CA CYS A 187 -2.91 0.20 -1.53
C CYS A 187 -2.56 -0.73 -0.36
N ASN A 188 -1.78 -1.79 -0.61
CA ASN A 188 -1.46 -2.75 0.45
C ASN A 188 -0.69 -2.13 1.63
N HIS A 189 0.02 -1.01 1.43
CA HIS A 189 0.69 -0.28 2.52
C HIS A 189 -0.32 0.36 3.47
N VAL A 190 -1.33 1.06 2.94
CA VAL A 190 -2.42 1.65 3.73
C VAL A 190 -3.17 0.56 4.50
N ILE A 191 -3.55 -0.53 3.81
CA ILE A 191 -4.29 -1.62 4.46
C ILE A 191 -3.43 -2.32 5.53
N ALA A 192 -2.11 -2.41 5.35
CA ALA A 192 -1.22 -2.96 6.37
C ALA A 192 -1.18 -2.09 7.64
N VAL A 193 -1.15 -0.75 7.50
CA VAL A 193 -1.27 0.19 8.63
C VAL A 193 -2.61 -0.01 9.34
N LEU A 194 -3.70 -0.09 8.59
CA LEU A 194 -5.03 -0.35 9.15
C LEU A 194 -5.09 -1.70 9.91
N TYR A 195 -4.44 -2.74 9.41
CA TYR A 195 -4.36 -4.03 10.13
C TYR A 195 -3.56 -3.92 11.43
N LYS A 196 -2.50 -3.12 11.48
CA LYS A 196 -1.74 -2.89 12.72
C LYS A 196 -2.62 -2.22 13.79
N ILE A 197 -3.43 -1.22 13.39
CA ILE A 197 -4.39 -0.55 14.28
C ILE A 197 -5.48 -1.52 14.72
N GLN A 198 -6.10 -2.22 13.78
CA GLN A 198 -7.17 -3.19 14.07
C GLN A 198 -6.72 -4.34 14.96
N PHE A 199 -5.46 -4.78 14.83
CA PHE A 199 -4.90 -5.77 15.75
C PHE A 199 -4.76 -5.22 17.17
N ALA A 200 -4.30 -3.96 17.33
CA ALA A 200 -4.22 -3.32 18.63
C ALA A 200 -5.61 -3.19 19.29
N THR A 201 -6.64 -2.83 18.52
CA THR A 201 -8.03 -2.80 18.99
C THR A 201 -8.50 -4.19 19.43
N ASN A 202 -8.26 -5.23 18.63
CA ASN A 202 -8.67 -6.59 18.96
C ASN A 202 -7.96 -7.17 20.20
N MET A 203 -6.70 -6.79 20.44
CA MET A 203 -5.94 -7.24 21.61
C MET A 203 -6.20 -6.39 22.86
N GLY A 204 -7.05 -5.37 22.76
CA GLY A 204 -7.36 -4.47 23.88
C GLY A 204 -6.19 -3.57 24.27
N TYR A 205 -5.21 -3.35 23.38
CA TYR A 205 -4.06 -2.48 23.69
C TYR A 205 -4.45 -1.00 23.82
N ASN A 206 -5.59 -0.62 23.24
CA ASN A 206 -6.16 0.71 23.44
C ASN A 206 -6.65 0.92 24.89
N ASP A 207 -7.03 -0.15 25.59
CA ASP A 207 -7.54 -0.13 26.95
C ASP A 207 -6.77 -1.17 27.81
N PRO A 208 -5.45 -0.99 28.02
CA PRO A 208 -4.61 -2.05 28.56
C PRO A 208 -5.03 -2.41 29.99
N SER A 209 -5.14 -3.71 30.25
CA SER A 209 -5.22 -4.21 31.62
C SER A 209 -3.94 -3.84 32.38
N CYS A 210 -4.03 -3.72 33.70
CA CYS A 210 -2.92 -3.36 34.60
C CYS A 210 -1.67 -4.27 34.52
N THR A 211 -1.69 -5.34 33.72
CA THR A 211 -0.56 -6.29 33.54
C THR A 211 0.04 -6.32 32.13
N SER A 212 -0.54 -5.64 31.14
CA SER A 212 -0.04 -5.67 29.75
C SER A 212 0.83 -4.45 29.45
N VAL A 213 2.08 -4.66 29.03
CA VAL A 213 3.02 -3.60 28.62
C VAL A 213 2.74 -3.21 27.15
N PRO A 214 2.16 -2.03 26.87
CA PRO A 214 1.78 -1.65 25.50
C PRO A 214 2.98 -1.20 24.64
N CYS A 215 4.07 -0.78 25.31
CA CYS A 215 5.15 0.02 24.72
C CYS A 215 5.97 -0.72 23.63
N GLY A 216 6.02 -2.05 23.66
CA GLY A 216 6.77 -2.83 22.65
C GLY A 216 6.04 -3.06 21.33
N TRP A 217 4.73 -2.78 21.25
CA TRP A 217 3.91 -3.12 20.08
C TRP A 217 4.06 -2.11 18.94
N ASN A 218 4.19 -0.83 19.28
CA ASN A 218 4.27 0.25 18.30
C ASN A 218 5.72 0.50 17.86
N THR A 219 6.42 -0.56 17.49
CA THR A 219 7.79 -0.47 16.98
C THR A 219 7.88 -1.23 15.66
N SER A 220 8.69 -0.71 14.73
CA SER A 220 9.05 -1.42 13.50
C SER A 220 9.89 -2.66 13.81
N THR A 221 9.61 -3.79 13.17
CA THR A 221 10.60 -4.89 13.14
C THR A 221 11.43 -4.75 11.88
N LYS A 222 12.31 -3.74 11.82
CA LYS A 222 13.29 -3.64 10.72
C LYS A 222 14.17 -4.89 10.77
N LYS A 223 13.82 -5.89 9.96
CA LYS A 223 14.60 -7.11 9.83
C LYS A 223 15.72 -6.85 8.83
N ASN A 224 16.96 -7.04 9.25
CA ASN A 224 18.08 -7.17 8.33
C ASN A 224 17.96 -8.50 7.57
N VAL A 225 17.10 -8.52 6.55
CA VAL A 225 16.89 -9.71 5.71
C VAL A 225 18.07 -9.84 4.77
N GLN A 226 18.88 -10.88 4.96
CA GLN A 226 19.95 -11.24 4.04
C GLN A 226 19.43 -12.21 2.98
N PRO A 227 19.86 -12.09 1.72
CA PRO A 227 19.53 -13.08 0.69
C PRO A 227 20.01 -14.47 1.11
N CYS A 228 19.13 -15.47 1.03
CA CYS A 228 19.48 -16.87 1.26
C CYS A 228 19.24 -17.71 -0.01
N ARG A 229 19.76 -18.94 -0.03
CA ARG A 229 19.48 -19.89 -1.12
C ARG A 229 18.01 -20.31 -1.07
N LEU A 230 17.47 -20.71 -2.22
CA LEU A 230 16.10 -21.19 -2.30
C LEU A 230 15.84 -22.40 -1.37
N SER A 231 16.84 -23.26 -1.17
CA SER A 231 16.80 -24.40 -0.23
C SER A 231 16.61 -23.97 1.22
N ASP A 232 17.06 -22.77 1.56
CA ASP A 232 17.11 -22.24 2.91
C ASP A 232 15.93 -21.26 3.14
N LEU A 233 15.04 -21.12 2.16
CA LEU A 233 13.91 -20.21 2.20
C LEU A 233 12.75 -20.83 3.00
N ASN A 234 12.42 -20.20 4.13
CA ASN A 234 11.25 -20.59 4.90
C ASN A 234 9.98 -19.97 4.31
N LEU A 235 9.24 -20.73 3.52
CA LEU A 235 7.99 -20.30 2.91
C LEU A 235 6.84 -20.35 3.91
N ARG A 236 6.49 -19.19 4.46
CA ARG A 236 5.32 -19.02 5.34
C ARG A 236 4.10 -18.55 4.54
N ARG A 237 2.96 -19.22 4.72
CA ARG A 237 1.67 -18.76 4.17
C ARG A 237 0.86 -18.09 5.28
N ASP A 238 0.85 -16.77 5.26
CA ASP A 238 0.06 -15.96 6.18
C ASP A 238 -1.40 -15.95 5.74
N ASN A 239 -2.30 -16.40 6.63
CA ASN A 239 -3.75 -16.35 6.40
C ASN A 239 -4.46 -16.10 7.73
N ARG A 240 -5.32 -15.07 7.76
CA ARG A 240 -6.05 -14.64 8.95
C ARG A 240 -7.03 -15.69 9.46
N SER A 241 -7.66 -16.48 8.58
CA SER A 241 -8.67 -17.48 8.98
C SER A 241 -8.11 -18.64 9.82
N LYS A 242 -6.80 -18.68 10.08
CA LYS A 242 -6.16 -19.64 10.99
C LYS A 242 -6.04 -19.18 12.45
N ILE A 243 -6.39 -17.92 12.77
CA ILE A 243 -6.15 -17.35 14.11
C ILE A 243 -7.30 -17.65 15.09
N SER A 244 -8.47 -18.08 14.61
CA SER A 244 -9.60 -18.47 15.47
C SER A 244 -9.46 -19.85 16.13
N GLY A 245 -8.24 -20.42 16.21
CA GLY A 245 -8.04 -21.80 16.68
C GLY A 245 -6.83 -22.07 17.58
N THR A 246 -5.90 -21.15 17.76
CA THR A 246 -4.76 -21.39 18.66
C THR A 246 -4.23 -20.09 19.24
N CYS A 247 -4.43 -19.93 20.55
CA CYS A 247 -3.67 -19.04 21.41
C CYS A 247 -2.23 -19.60 21.52
N ASN A 248 -1.40 -19.38 20.49
CA ASN A 248 0.03 -19.64 20.62
C ASN A 248 0.75 -18.30 20.79
N ASN A 249 1.00 -17.97 22.06
CA ASN A 249 2.06 -17.08 22.47
C ASN A 249 3.39 -17.62 21.96
N ASN A 250 3.77 -17.25 20.74
CA ASN A 250 5.15 -17.34 20.25
C ASN A 250 5.55 -15.98 19.67
N PHE A 251 5.50 -14.96 20.52
CA PHE A 251 6.50 -13.90 20.45
C PHE A 251 7.79 -14.52 20.99
N ASN A 252 8.57 -15.16 20.12
CA ASN A 252 9.87 -15.71 20.50
C ASN A 252 10.77 -14.55 20.92
N GLU A 253 10.91 -14.41 22.23
CA GLU A 253 12.21 -14.50 22.90
C GLU A 253 13.16 -15.37 22.06
N HIS A 254 14.00 -14.73 21.26
CA HIS A 254 15.32 -15.18 20.84
C HIS A 254 15.75 -14.27 19.69
N LEU A 255 16.53 -13.25 20.03
CA LEU A 255 17.91 -13.07 19.55
C LEU A 255 18.31 -11.61 19.74
N CYS A 256 19.41 -11.47 20.46
CA CYS A 256 20.21 -10.26 20.64
C CYS A 256 20.68 -9.69 19.30
#